data_AF-A0A7X1HXH7-F1
#
_entry.id   AF-A0A7X1HXH7-F1
#
_cell.length_a   1.000
_cell.length_b   1.000
_cell.length_c   1.000
_cell.angle_alpha   90.00
_cell.angle_beta   90.00
_cell.angle_gamma   90.00
#
_symmetry.space_group_name_H-M   'P 1'
#
loop_
_entity.id
_entity.type
_entity.pdbx_description
1 polymer ?
#
loop_
_entity_poly.entity_id
_entity_poly.type
_entity_poly.pdbx_seq_one_letter_code
_entity_poly.pdbx_strand_id
1 'polypeptide(L)'
;MVTAVADVLAATDDGLSSREIGHLLARTGVADAEGSNKRERPARALLMRQDRDQASNCVIRFISEAMAPVLYTQQPEVFSRRRDDLNEVLVHVGLQVNEEGKVARGSVAGTPATVRGVSALPCSGPA
;
A
#
# COMPACT_ATOMS: atom_id res chain seq x y z
N MET A 1 -7.28 9.04 -2.48
CA MET A 1 -6.52 7.89 -1.94
C MET A 1 -7.37 6.62 -1.87
N VAL A 2 -8.49 6.59 -1.11
CA VAL A 2 -9.26 5.34 -0.87
C VAL A 2 -9.68 4.62 -2.15
N THR A 3 -10.25 5.34 -3.13
CA THR A 3 -10.67 4.75 -4.41
C THR A 3 -9.50 4.13 -5.16
N ALA A 4 -8.36 4.84 -5.27
CA ALA A 4 -7.17 4.34 -5.95
C ALA A 4 -6.58 3.09 -5.25
N VAL A 5 -6.57 3.04 -3.92
CA VAL A 5 -6.18 1.84 -3.17
C VAL A 5 -7.14 0.68 -3.46
N ALA A 6 -8.45 0.95 -3.47
CA ALA A 6 -9.46 -0.06 -3.79
C ALA A 6 -9.31 -0.57 -5.23
N ASP A 7 -8.98 0.28 -6.20
CA ASP A 7 -8.75 -0.09 -7.59
C ASP A 7 -7.54 -1.03 -7.74
N VAL A 8 -6.43 -0.74 -7.05
CA VAL A 8 -5.25 -1.63 -7.03
C VAL A 8 -5.61 -2.98 -6.41
N LEU A 9 -6.25 -2.98 -5.24
CA LEU A 9 -6.58 -4.22 -4.52
C LEU A 9 -7.66 -5.06 -5.22
N ALA A 10 -8.55 -4.44 -5.99
CA ALA A 10 -9.64 -5.09 -6.70
C ALA A 10 -9.40 -5.15 -8.22
N ALA A 11 -8.14 -5.07 -8.65
CA ALA A 11 -7.73 -5.27 -10.04
C ALA A 11 -8.29 -6.58 -10.63
N THR A 12 -8.46 -6.61 -11.95
CA THR A 12 -9.13 -7.73 -12.63
C THR A 12 -8.25 -8.96 -12.69
N ASP A 13 -6.98 -8.80 -13.05
CA ASP A 13 -6.07 -9.91 -13.32
C ASP A 13 -5.47 -10.46 -12.02
N ASP A 14 -4.82 -9.59 -11.23
CA ASP A 14 -4.07 -9.99 -10.02
C ASP A 14 -4.65 -9.38 -8.74
N GLY A 15 -5.93 -8.96 -8.74
CA GLY A 15 -6.58 -8.38 -7.56
C GLY A 15 -7.23 -9.42 -6.65
N LEU A 16 -7.49 -9.04 -5.40
CA LEU A 16 -8.25 -9.85 -4.44
C LEU A 16 -9.63 -10.20 -5.00
N SER A 17 -10.07 -11.44 -4.89
CA SER A 17 -11.41 -11.88 -5.27
C SER A 17 -12.51 -11.19 -4.44
N SER A 18 -13.75 -11.19 -4.93
CA SER A 18 -14.90 -10.63 -4.20
C SER A 18 -15.08 -11.25 -2.81
N ARG A 19 -14.76 -12.54 -2.66
CA ARG A 19 -14.79 -13.28 -1.40
C ARG A 19 -13.68 -12.81 -0.47
N GLU A 20 -12.45 -12.69 -0.95
CA GLU A 20 -11.32 -12.19 -0.15
C GLU A 20 -11.55 -10.76 0.33
N ILE A 21 -12.10 -9.89 -0.53
CA ILE A 21 -12.49 -8.52 -0.16
C ILE A 21 -13.52 -8.55 0.99
N GLY A 22 -14.56 -9.40 0.89
CA GLY A 22 -15.56 -9.53 1.96
C GLY A 22 -14.95 -9.99 3.29
N HIS A 23 -14.06 -10.98 3.25
CA HIS A 23 -13.33 -11.44 4.44
C HIS A 23 -12.44 -10.34 5.03
N LEU A 24 -11.79 -9.54 4.19
CA LEU A 24 -10.92 -8.46 4.65
C LEU A 24 -11.71 -7.32 5.31
N LEU A 25 -12.85 -6.94 4.72
CA LEU A 25 -13.77 -5.95 5.32
C LEU A 25 -14.24 -6.42 6.70
N ALA A 26 -14.70 -7.67 6.81
CA ALA A 26 -15.10 -8.25 8.08
C ALA A 26 -13.96 -8.25 9.13
N ARG A 27 -12.75 -8.68 8.74
CA ARG A 27 -11.57 -8.72 9.63
C ARG A 27 -11.11 -7.33 10.11
N THR A 28 -11.33 -6.30 9.31
CA THR A 28 -11.03 -4.91 9.68
C THR A 28 -12.18 -4.22 10.41
N GLY A 29 -13.29 -4.93 10.62
CA GLY A 29 -14.50 -4.42 11.27
C GLY A 29 -15.26 -3.43 10.39
N VAL A 30 -14.94 -3.33 9.10
CA VAL A 30 -15.63 -2.47 8.14
C VAL A 30 -16.87 -3.21 7.65
N ALA A 31 -18.04 -2.59 7.79
CA ALA A 31 -19.27 -3.15 7.27
C ALA A 31 -19.18 -3.23 5.73
N ASP A 32 -19.54 -4.38 5.17
CA ASP A 32 -19.61 -4.51 3.71
C ASP A 32 -20.68 -3.55 3.17
N ALA A 33 -20.40 -2.98 2.00
CA ALA A 33 -21.30 -2.07 1.31
C ALA A 33 -21.88 -2.79 0.11
N GLU A 34 -23.10 -2.47 -0.29
CA GLU A 34 -23.51 -2.78 -1.65
C GLU A 34 -22.76 -1.86 -2.63
N GLY A 35 -22.27 -2.43 -3.72
CA GLY A 35 -21.54 -1.72 -4.77
C GLY A 35 -21.92 -2.31 -6.13
N SER A 36 -21.94 -1.47 -7.16
CA SER A 36 -22.36 -1.88 -8.51
C SER A 36 -21.32 -2.77 -9.19
N ASN A 37 -20.06 -2.71 -8.74
CA ASN A 37 -18.98 -3.60 -9.17
C ASN A 37 -17.99 -3.92 -8.02
N LYS A 38 -17.14 -4.93 -8.27
CA LYS A 38 -16.15 -5.46 -7.31
C LYS A 38 -15.23 -4.38 -6.72
N ARG A 39 -14.89 -3.34 -7.47
CA ARG A 39 -13.93 -2.28 -7.10
C ARG A 39 -14.57 -1.19 -6.25
N GLU A 40 -15.81 -0.83 -6.58
CA GLU A 40 -16.59 0.16 -5.82
C GLU A 40 -16.95 -0.32 -4.41
N ARG A 41 -17.14 -1.63 -4.25
CA ARG A 41 -17.55 -2.23 -2.97
C ARG A 41 -16.60 -1.90 -1.81
N PRO A 42 -15.29 -2.24 -1.87
CA PRO A 42 -14.34 -1.86 -0.82
C PRO A 42 -14.14 -0.34 -0.74
N ALA A 43 -14.14 0.38 -1.87
CA ALA A 43 -13.98 1.84 -1.86
C ALA A 43 -15.10 2.51 -1.03
N ARG A 44 -16.36 2.14 -1.28
CA ARG A 44 -17.52 2.69 -0.59
C ARG A 44 -17.54 2.31 0.89
N ALA A 45 -17.25 1.05 1.20
CA ALA A 45 -17.18 0.57 2.57
C ALA A 45 -16.12 1.32 3.40
N LEU A 46 -14.93 1.52 2.83
CA LEU A 46 -13.83 2.26 3.47
C LEU A 46 -14.14 3.75 3.62
N LEU A 47 -14.72 4.39 2.62
CA LEU A 47 -15.14 5.80 2.69
C LEU A 47 -16.19 6.03 3.78
N MET A 48 -17.22 5.18 3.85
CA MET A 48 -18.24 5.28 4.91
C MET A 48 -17.63 5.10 6.30
N ARG A 49 -16.65 4.21 6.45
CA ARG A 49 -15.98 4.01 7.74
C ARG A 49 -15.05 5.16 8.09
N GLN A 50 -14.30 5.69 7.13
CA GLN A 50 -13.41 6.83 7.34
C GLN A 50 -14.21 8.08 7.75
N ASP A 51 -15.36 8.31 7.12
CA ASP A 51 -16.27 9.41 7.47
C ASP A 51 -16.80 9.27 8.90
N ARG A 52 -17.20 8.06 9.30
CA ARG A 52 -17.63 7.77 10.67
C ARG A 52 -16.51 7.97 11.70
N ASP A 53 -15.33 7.45 11.42
CA ASP A 53 -14.22 7.44 12.37
C ASP A 53 -13.44 8.77 12.37
N GLN A 54 -13.69 9.65 11.39
CA GLN A 54 -12.93 10.87 11.10
C GLN A 54 -11.40 10.62 11.04
N ALA A 55 -11.02 9.40 10.64
CA ALA A 55 -9.65 8.92 10.67
C ALA A 55 -9.38 7.86 9.60
N SER A 56 -8.19 7.90 8.99
CA SER A 56 -7.77 6.96 7.94
C SER A 56 -7.24 5.63 8.48
N ASN A 57 -7.37 5.38 9.79
CA ASN A 57 -6.85 4.17 10.45
C ASN A 57 -7.46 2.89 9.87
N CYS A 58 -8.74 2.93 9.49
CA CYS A 58 -9.42 1.80 8.85
C CYS A 58 -8.78 1.43 7.50
N VAL A 59 -8.40 2.43 6.70
CA VAL A 59 -7.74 2.25 5.40
C VAL A 59 -6.33 1.67 5.58
N ILE A 60 -5.56 2.20 6.53
CA ILE A 60 -4.22 1.72 6.86
C ILE A 60 -4.25 0.25 7.30
N ARG A 61 -5.21 -0.10 8.18
CA ARG A 61 -5.42 -1.48 8.62
C ARG A 61 -5.84 -2.37 7.45
N PHE A 62 -6.76 -1.91 6.60
CA PHE A 62 -7.21 -2.64 5.41
C PHE A 62 -6.04 -2.98 4.47
N ILE A 63 -5.20 -1.99 4.15
CA ILE A 63 -4.00 -2.22 3.32
C ILE A 63 -3.06 -3.22 4.00
N SER A 64 -2.79 -3.08 5.30
CA SER A 64 -1.86 -3.95 6.02
C SER A 64 -2.35 -5.41 6.11
N GLU A 65 -3.66 -5.63 6.20
CA GLU A 65 -4.25 -6.97 6.17
C GLU A 65 -4.24 -7.55 4.75
N ALA A 66 -4.51 -6.72 3.73
CA ALA A 66 -4.45 -7.13 2.31
C ALA A 66 -3.02 -7.50 1.89
N MET A 67 -2.01 -6.83 2.46
CA MET A 67 -0.60 -7.03 2.15
C MET A 67 0.09 -8.00 3.11
N ALA A 68 -0.64 -8.76 3.93
CA ALA A 68 -0.01 -9.75 4.81
C ALA A 68 0.81 -10.78 3.99
N PRO A 69 2.15 -10.90 4.17
CA PRO A 69 3.00 -11.73 3.30
C PRO A 69 2.58 -13.20 3.22
N VAL A 70 1.94 -13.70 4.28
CA VAL A 70 1.39 -15.07 4.34
C VAL A 70 0.37 -15.36 3.22
N LEU A 71 -0.33 -14.34 2.72
CA LEU A 71 -1.28 -14.46 1.60
C LEU A 71 -0.59 -14.71 0.25
N TYR A 72 0.72 -14.45 0.16
CA TYR A 72 1.50 -14.46 -1.08
C TYR A 72 2.62 -15.51 -1.06
N THR A 73 2.59 -16.47 -0.13
CA THR A 73 3.63 -17.50 0.02
C THR A 73 3.89 -18.31 -1.25
N GLN A 74 2.86 -18.48 -2.09
CA GLN A 74 2.96 -19.19 -3.38
C GLN A 74 3.13 -18.25 -4.58
N GLN A 75 3.02 -16.93 -4.38
CA GLN A 75 2.98 -15.91 -5.42
C GLN A 75 3.73 -14.61 -4.99
N PRO A 76 5.04 -14.69 -4.65
CA PRO A 76 5.81 -13.54 -4.15
C PRO A 76 5.96 -12.39 -5.17
N GLU A 77 5.89 -12.69 -6.46
CA GLU A 77 5.86 -11.72 -7.55
C GLU A 77 4.59 -10.85 -7.51
N VAL A 78 3.43 -11.44 -7.18
CA VAL A 78 2.17 -10.70 -7.00
C VAL A 78 2.26 -9.76 -5.80
N PHE A 79 2.91 -10.18 -4.71
CA PHE A 79 3.18 -9.31 -3.57
C PHE A 79 4.01 -8.09 -3.99
N SER A 80 5.12 -8.33 -4.68
CA SER A 80 6.04 -7.27 -5.09
C SER A 80 5.36 -6.25 -6.00
N ARG A 81 4.66 -6.73 -7.04
CA ARG A 81 3.91 -5.88 -7.96
C ARG A 81 2.83 -5.06 -7.25
N ARG A 82 2.00 -5.70 -6.43
CA ARG A 82 0.91 -5.03 -5.71
C ARG A 82 1.45 -4.02 -4.69
N ARG A 83 2.57 -4.31 -4.03
CA ARG A 83 3.25 -3.38 -3.14
C ARG A 83 3.69 -2.13 -3.89
N ASP A 84 4.28 -2.30 -5.07
CA ASP A 84 4.76 -1.20 -5.89
C ASP A 84 3.58 -0.35 -6.40
N ASP A 85 2.52 -0.97 -6.92
CA ASP A 85 1.29 -0.29 -7.34
C ASP A 85 0.62 0.49 -6.18
N LEU A 86 0.58 -0.09 -4.98
CA LEU A 86 0.09 0.60 -3.78
C LEU A 86 0.98 1.79 -3.39
N ASN A 87 2.30 1.64 -3.50
CA ASN A 87 3.25 2.69 -3.15
C ASN A 87 3.19 3.90 -4.09
N GLU A 88 2.87 3.70 -5.38
CA GLU A 88 2.56 4.80 -6.30
C GLU A 88 1.38 5.65 -5.82
N VAL A 89 0.37 5.03 -5.20
CA VAL A 89 -0.78 5.75 -4.63
C VAL A 89 -0.43 6.40 -3.28
N LEU A 90 0.28 5.68 -2.41
CA LEU A 90 0.53 6.08 -1.02
C LEU A 90 1.60 7.16 -0.87
N VAL A 91 2.52 7.29 -1.83
CA VAL A 91 3.57 8.33 -1.80
C VAL A 91 2.99 9.74 -1.74
N HIS A 92 1.83 9.96 -2.37
CA HIS A 92 1.13 11.26 -2.37
C HIS A 92 0.65 11.71 -0.98
N VAL A 93 0.59 10.80 -0.01
CA VAL A 93 0.23 11.09 1.39
C VAL A 93 1.38 10.81 2.37
N GLY A 94 2.59 10.58 1.85
CA GLY A 94 3.78 10.29 2.67
C GLY A 94 3.74 8.93 3.35
N LEU A 95 3.08 7.93 2.75
CA LEU A 95 3.00 6.56 3.25
C LEU A 95 3.62 5.57 2.24
N GLN A 96 3.95 4.38 2.71
CA GLN A 96 4.38 3.25 1.88
C GLN A 96 4.04 1.93 2.57
N VAL A 97 3.90 0.85 1.80
CA VAL A 97 3.92 -0.54 2.25
C VAL A 97 5.36 -1.04 2.25
N ASN A 98 5.84 -1.52 3.40
CA ASN A 98 7.19 -2.07 3.56
C ASN A 98 7.26 -3.55 3.13
N GLU A 99 8.44 -4.17 3.26
CA GLU A 99 8.65 -5.59 2.90
C GLU A 99 7.88 -6.58 3.77
N GLU A 100 7.49 -6.17 4.99
CA GLU A 100 6.65 -6.95 5.89
C GLU A 100 5.15 -6.83 5.58
N GLY A 101 4.78 -6.08 4.53
CA GLY A 101 3.39 -5.82 4.16
C GLY A 101 2.67 -4.84 5.09
N LYS A 102 3.42 -4.05 5.87
CA LYS A 102 2.88 -3.05 6.80
C LYS A 102 2.96 -1.66 6.20
N VAL A 103 1.94 -0.86 6.46
CA VAL A 103 1.96 0.56 6.10
C VAL A 103 2.84 1.31 7.09
N ALA A 104 3.86 2.00 6.58
CA ALA A 104 4.79 2.83 7.32
C ALA A 104 4.83 4.25 6.72
N ARG A 105 5.45 5.18 7.44
CA ARG A 105 5.77 6.49 6.85
C ARG A 105 6.77 6.30 5.70
N GLY A 106 6.44 6.88 4.56
CA GLY A 106 7.35 6.97 3.44
C GLY A 106 8.40 8.05 3.71
N SER A 107 9.63 7.80 3.32
CA SER A 107 10.54 8.91 3.01
C SER A 107 9.89 9.65 1.84
N VAL A 108 9.40 10.88 2.08
CA VAL A 108 9.02 11.79 0.99
C VAL A 108 10.18 11.77 0.02
N ALA A 109 9.89 11.46 -1.25
CA ALA A 109 10.91 11.42 -2.29
C ALA A 109 11.56 12.80 -2.40
N GLY A 110 12.60 13.04 -1.60
CA GLY A 110 13.68 13.92 -1.98
C GLY A 110 14.24 13.31 -3.26
N THR A 111 14.15 14.09 -4.32
CA THR A 111 14.88 13.99 -5.59
C THR A 111 16.01 12.95 -5.58
N PRO A 112 16.13 12.08 -6.61
CA PRO A 112 17.25 11.15 -6.69
C PRO A 112 18.54 11.92 -6.54
N ALA A 113 19.29 11.61 -5.48
CA ALA A 113 20.59 12.20 -5.22
C ALA A 113 21.47 11.88 -6.43
N THR A 114 21.68 12.88 -7.28
CA THR A 114 22.67 12.83 -8.34
C THR A 114 24.01 12.56 -7.69
N VAL A 115 24.56 11.37 -7.95
CA VAL A 115 25.90 11.00 -7.53
C VAL A 115 26.87 11.82 -8.38
N ARG A 116 27.25 13.01 -7.92
CA ARG A 116 28.46 13.67 -8.42
C ARG A 116 29.65 13.00 -7.75
N GLY A 117 30.34 12.18 -8.54
CA GLY A 117 31.69 11.74 -8.21
C GLY A 117 32.56 12.96 -7.92
N VAL A 118 33.16 12.97 -6.73
CA VAL A 118 34.40 13.70 -6.47
C VAL A 118 35.42 12.63 -6.12
N SER A 119 36.24 12.32 -7.12
CA SER A 119 37.55 11.73 -6.91
C SER A 119 38.49 12.85 -6.49
N ALA A 120 39.08 12.75 -5.30
CA ALA A 120 40.34 13.40 -4.94
C ALA A 120 40.91 12.80 -3.62
N LEU A 121 41.74 11.77 -3.82
CA LEU A 121 43.00 11.39 -3.15
C LEU A 121 43.19 11.54 -1.60
N PRO A 122 43.80 10.52 -0.95
CA PRO A 122 44.24 10.59 0.44
C PRO A 122 45.62 11.24 0.58
N CYS A 123 45.75 12.25 1.43
CA CYS A 123 47.05 12.69 1.94
C CYS A 123 47.37 11.95 3.24
N SER A 124 48.02 10.80 3.12
CA SER A 124 48.87 10.26 4.19
C SER A 124 50.21 11.01 4.15
N GLY A 125 50.74 11.47 5.30
CA GLY A 125 52.11 11.98 5.45
C GLY A 125 53.17 10.86 5.35
N PRO A 126 54.37 10.96 5.93
CA PRO A 126 55.07 12.09 6.57
C PRO A 126 56.53 12.29 6.06
N ALA A 127 57.23 13.31 6.55
CA ALA A 127 58.69 13.34 6.70
C ALA A 127 59.08 14.38 7.76
#